data_AF-A0A942NWR8-F1
#
_entry.id   AF-A0A942NWR8-F1
#
_cell.length_a   1.000
_cell.length_b   1.000
_cell.length_c   1.000
_cell.angle_alpha   90.00
_cell.angle_beta   90.00
_cell.angle_gamma   90.00
#
_symmetry.space_group_name_H-M   'P 1'
#
loop_
_entity.id
_entity.type
_entity.pdbx_description
1 polymer ?
#
loop_
_entity_poly.entity_id
_entity_poly.type
_entity_poly.pdbx_seq_one_letter_code
_entity_poly.pdbx_strand_id
1 'polypeptide(L)'
;MSRIQYPIQDLVPGIWLTEFGKSDFFTYNPSILRYNGQNIMAYRVSTRHYGLNQSATCLLDDQWRLIPDSPRPLFDPQSPECPEHAEDVRLFEHEGSLWAIFNDSKRPNLLYLAQIDPVSRQAAGHPRPLILNERNILEKNWMPFSHAGQLWVLYSICPHTILSLDLNHPHAVRCERVSAIDWDDEGIGQH
;
A
#
# COMPACT_ATOMS: atom_id res chain seq x y z
N MET A 1 -16.58 19.15 -13.65
CA MET A 1 -15.72 18.94 -12.47
C MET A 1 -14.38 19.61 -12.72
N SER A 2 -13.94 20.53 -11.85
CA SER A 2 -12.60 21.12 -11.94
C SER A 2 -11.55 20.09 -11.50
N ARG A 3 -10.45 19.98 -12.24
CA ARG A 3 -9.31 19.14 -11.84
C ARG A 3 -8.65 19.75 -10.60
N ILE A 4 -8.48 18.94 -9.55
CA ILE A 4 -7.67 19.31 -8.38
C ILE A 4 -6.21 18.97 -8.70
N GLN A 5 -5.30 19.91 -8.43
CA GLN A 5 -3.87 19.72 -8.57
C GLN A 5 -3.19 20.19 -7.29
N TYR A 6 -2.24 19.39 -6.81
CA TYR A 6 -1.41 19.75 -5.66
C TYR A 6 -0.02 20.11 -6.17
N PRO A 7 0.60 21.19 -5.68
CA PRO A 7 2.03 21.39 -5.81
C PRO A 7 2.76 20.17 -5.22
N ILE A 8 3.74 19.64 -5.95
CA ILE A 8 4.48 18.43 -5.52
C ILE A 8 5.10 18.65 -4.15
N GLN A 9 5.68 19.84 -3.90
CA GLN A 9 6.30 20.15 -2.61
C GLN A 9 5.34 20.02 -1.42
N ASP A 10 4.04 20.25 -1.62
CA ASP A 10 3.04 20.17 -0.56
C ASP A 10 2.73 18.70 -0.22
N LEU A 11 3.02 17.77 -1.12
CA LEU A 11 2.89 16.32 -0.89
C LEU A 11 4.17 15.69 -0.35
N VAL A 12 5.29 16.41 -0.24
CA VAL A 12 6.54 15.82 0.27
C VAL A 12 6.60 15.99 1.79
N PRO A 13 6.75 14.91 2.58
CA PRO A 13 7.04 15.01 4.01
C PRO A 13 8.20 15.95 4.31
N GLY A 14 8.01 16.83 5.31
CA GLY A 14 8.98 17.88 5.64
C GLY A 14 10.40 17.36 5.93
N ILE A 15 10.51 16.19 6.56
CA ILE A 15 11.81 15.54 6.82
C ILE A 15 12.60 15.24 5.54
N TRP A 16 11.91 14.81 4.47
CA TRP A 16 12.55 14.54 3.18
C TRP A 16 12.89 15.84 2.42
N LEU A 17 12.11 16.91 2.60
CA LEU A 17 12.49 18.23 2.09
C LEU A 17 13.78 18.74 2.73
N THR A 18 13.96 18.50 4.04
CA THR A 18 15.20 18.85 4.75
C THR A 18 16.38 17.99 4.29
N GLU A 19 16.18 16.68 4.14
CA GLU A 19 17.24 15.73 3.79
C GLU A 19 17.71 15.85 2.33
N PHE A 20 16.77 15.95 1.39
CA PHE A 20 17.07 15.94 -0.04
C PHE A 20 17.03 17.34 -0.68
N GLY A 21 16.75 18.39 0.09
CA GLY A 21 16.74 19.78 -0.36
C GLY A 21 15.73 20.04 -1.49
N LYS A 22 16.09 20.93 -2.42
CA LYS A 22 15.29 21.24 -3.62
C LYS A 22 15.42 20.17 -4.73
N SER A 23 15.46 18.90 -4.35
CA SER A 23 15.47 17.81 -5.32
C SER A 23 14.23 17.85 -6.21
N ASP A 24 14.36 17.37 -7.44
CA ASP A 24 13.21 17.10 -8.32
C ASP A 24 12.43 15.91 -7.75
N PHE A 25 11.44 16.20 -6.91
CA PHE A 25 10.51 15.21 -6.38
C PHE A 25 9.43 14.87 -7.39
N PHE A 26 8.93 13.64 -7.28
CA PHE A 26 7.78 13.17 -8.01
C PHE A 26 6.88 12.34 -7.10
N THR A 27 5.58 12.37 -7.37
CA THR A 27 4.57 11.61 -6.63
C THR A 27 3.74 10.73 -7.55
N TYR A 28 3.50 9.47 -7.16
CA TYR A 28 2.85 8.48 -8.03
C TYR A 28 1.89 7.56 -7.27
N ASN A 29 1.04 6.89 -8.06
CA ASN A 29 0.23 5.74 -7.65
C ASN A 29 -0.52 5.93 -6.33
N PRO A 30 -1.30 7.02 -6.16
CA PRO A 30 -2.03 7.26 -4.93
C PRO A 30 -3.10 6.20 -4.69
N SER A 31 -3.39 5.95 -3.43
CA SER A 31 -4.60 5.28 -2.94
C SER A 31 -5.23 6.13 -1.85
N ILE A 32 -6.56 6.08 -1.76
CA ILE A 32 -7.32 6.87 -0.80
C ILE A 32 -8.26 5.93 -0.06
N LEU A 33 -8.31 6.06 1.27
CA LEU A 33 -9.23 5.34 2.14
C LEU A 33 -9.85 6.33 3.13
N ARG A 34 -11.17 6.26 3.33
CA ARG A 34 -11.84 6.95 4.44
C ARG A 34 -11.83 6.03 5.66
N TYR A 35 -11.14 6.42 6.72
CA TYR A 35 -10.98 5.64 7.94
C TYR A 35 -11.26 6.52 9.16
N ASN A 36 -12.12 6.08 10.08
CA ASN A 36 -12.56 6.85 11.25
C ASN A 36 -12.96 8.30 10.93
N GLY A 37 -13.65 8.50 9.81
CA GLY A 37 -14.13 9.81 9.36
C GLY A 37 -13.09 10.68 8.67
N GLN A 38 -11.83 10.24 8.55
CA GLN A 38 -10.75 10.98 7.89
C GLN A 38 -10.46 10.41 6.50
N ASN A 39 -10.23 11.29 5.51
CA ASN A 39 -9.75 10.86 4.19
C ASN A 39 -8.21 10.79 4.24
N ILE A 40 -7.67 9.58 4.18
CA ILE A 40 -6.23 9.32 4.19
C ILE A 40 -5.80 8.96 2.77
N MET A 41 -4.83 9.70 2.23
CA MET A 41 -4.21 9.37 0.94
C MET A 41 -2.80 8.84 1.18
N ALA A 42 -2.49 7.67 0.63
CA ALA A 42 -1.14 7.11 0.59
C ALA A 42 -0.61 7.13 -0.85
N TYR A 43 0.68 7.41 -1.03
CA TYR A 43 1.28 7.59 -2.36
C TYR A 43 2.79 7.36 -2.30
N ARG A 44 3.38 7.11 -3.47
CA ARG A 44 4.83 7.00 -3.64
C ARG A 44 5.45 8.39 -3.82
N VAL A 45 6.60 8.62 -3.23
CA VAL A 45 7.48 9.77 -3.44
C VAL A 45 8.84 9.28 -3.92
N SER A 46 9.36 9.88 -4.99
CA SER A 46 10.71 9.59 -5.47
C SER A 46 11.46 10.84 -5.90
N THR A 47 12.78 10.73 -6.02
CA THR A 47 13.64 11.78 -6.60
C THR A 47 14.26 11.34 -7.93
N ARG A 48 14.58 12.30 -8.81
CA ARG A 48 15.12 12.04 -10.17
C ARG A 48 16.37 11.16 -10.21
N HIS A 49 17.21 11.26 -9.17
CA HIS A 49 18.47 10.50 -9.07
C HIS A 49 18.34 9.24 -8.22
N TYR A 50 17.12 8.76 -7.99
CA TYR A 50 16.82 7.53 -7.23
C TYR A 50 17.35 7.52 -5.78
N GLY A 51 17.68 8.69 -5.21
CA GLY A 51 18.12 8.79 -3.81
C GLY A 51 17.00 8.53 -2.81
N LEU A 52 15.75 8.82 -3.19
CA LEU A 52 14.55 8.52 -2.43
C LEU A 52 13.57 7.76 -3.31
N ASN A 53 13.00 6.69 -2.76
CA ASN A 53 11.93 5.94 -3.39
C ASN A 53 11.09 5.24 -2.32
N GLN A 54 10.18 6.01 -1.71
CA GLN A 54 9.47 5.63 -0.49
C GLN A 54 7.99 5.98 -0.57
N SER A 55 7.20 5.44 0.34
CA SER A 55 5.77 5.76 0.45
C SER A 55 5.50 6.77 1.56
N ALA A 56 4.52 7.63 1.35
CA ALA A 56 4.05 8.65 2.28
C ALA A 56 2.53 8.59 2.44
N THR A 57 2.04 9.22 3.50
CA THR A 57 0.61 9.43 3.75
C THR A 57 0.33 10.91 3.97
N CYS A 58 -0.87 11.37 3.64
CA CYS A 58 -1.36 12.70 3.99
C CYS A 58 -2.87 12.65 4.27
N LEU A 59 -3.41 13.74 4.81
CA LEU A 59 -4.84 13.89 5.04
C LEU A 59 -5.46 14.80 3.98
N LEU A 60 -6.67 14.46 3.58
CA LEU A 60 -7.51 15.30 2.72
C LEU A 60 -8.76 15.76 3.49
N ASP A 61 -9.24 16.96 3.22
CA ASP A 61 -10.54 17.43 3.70
C ASP A 61 -11.70 16.77 2.93
N ASP A 62 -12.94 17.09 3.28
CA ASP A 62 -14.14 16.56 2.60
C ASP A 62 -14.32 17.10 1.16
N GLN A 63 -13.54 18.11 0.76
CA GLN A 63 -13.49 18.64 -0.59
C GLN A 63 -12.29 18.09 -1.37
N TRP A 64 -11.64 17.04 -0.84
CA TRP A 64 -10.44 16.43 -1.43
C TRP A 64 -9.31 17.43 -1.60
N ARG A 65 -9.13 18.35 -0.66
CA ARG A 65 -7.96 19.23 -0.62
C ARG A 65 -6.99 18.72 0.42
N LEU A 66 -5.70 18.82 0.10
CA LEU A 66 -4.64 18.49 1.04
C LEU A 66 -4.77 19.34 2.30
N ILE A 67 -4.75 18.68 3.46
CA ILE A 67 -4.61 19.36 4.74
C ILE A 67 -3.13 19.79 4.90
N PRO A 68 -2.83 21.08 5.11
CA PRO A 68 -1.47 21.56 5.29
C PRO A 68 -0.74 20.80 6.41
N ASP A 69 0.58 20.63 6.25
CA ASP A 69 1.46 19.95 7.21
C ASP A 69 1.03 18.53 7.61
N SER A 70 0.14 17.90 6.85
CA SER A 70 -0.30 16.51 7.05
C SER A 70 0.57 15.41 6.42
N PRO A 71 1.39 15.67 5.36
CA PRO A 71 2.28 14.65 4.80
C PRO A 71 3.24 14.05 5.82
N ARG A 72 3.33 12.72 5.85
CA ARG A 72 4.24 11.96 6.72
C ARG A 72 4.89 10.82 5.92
N PRO A 73 6.16 10.45 6.21
CA PRO A 73 6.71 9.19 5.72
C PRO A 73 5.85 8.04 6.23
N LEU A 74 5.53 7.06 5.39
CA LEU A 74 4.78 5.87 5.81
C LEU A 74 5.61 5.04 6.81
N PHE A 75 6.92 5.01 6.63
CA PHE A 75 7.86 4.36 7.54
C PHE A 75 8.72 5.41 8.21
N ASP A 76 9.00 5.24 9.50
CA ASP A 76 9.98 6.06 10.19
C ASP A 76 11.35 5.86 9.52
N PRO A 77 11.96 6.91 8.92
CA PRO A 77 13.25 6.79 8.25
C PRO A 77 14.39 6.41 9.20
N GLN A 78 14.21 6.58 10.52
CA GLN A 78 15.19 6.17 11.53
C GLN A 78 15.01 4.72 11.99
N SER A 79 13.89 4.08 11.63
CA SER A 79 13.63 2.69 12.02
C SER A 79 14.53 1.73 11.22
N PRO A 80 15.19 0.75 11.88
CA PRO A 80 15.91 -0.30 11.18
C PRO A 80 14.98 -1.21 10.37
N GLU A 81 13.67 -1.12 10.62
CA GLU A 81 12.61 -1.84 9.92
C GLU A 81 12.08 -1.08 8.70
N CYS A 82 12.60 0.12 8.43
CA CYS A 82 12.25 0.90 7.26
C CYS A 82 12.69 0.13 5.99
N PRO A 83 11.76 -0.27 5.12
CA PRO A 83 12.13 -0.91 3.87
C PRO A 83 12.91 0.06 3.00
N GLU A 84 13.95 -0.40 2.33
CA GLU A 84 14.77 0.44 1.42
C GLU A 84 13.93 1.06 0.30
N HIS A 85 12.92 0.33 -0.15
CA HIS A 85 11.96 0.76 -1.15
C HIS A 85 10.56 0.27 -0.76
N ALA A 86 9.68 1.21 -0.39
CA ALA A 86 8.25 0.95 -0.28
C ALA A 86 7.50 1.63 -1.42
N GLU A 87 7.04 0.84 -2.37
CA GLU A 87 6.36 1.30 -3.58
C GLU A 87 4.87 0.94 -3.60
N ASP A 88 4.13 1.69 -4.41
CA ASP A 88 2.77 1.39 -4.83
C ASP A 88 1.77 1.10 -3.68
N VAL A 89 1.96 1.71 -2.50
CA VAL A 89 1.14 1.49 -1.31
C VAL A 89 -0.37 1.55 -1.58
N ARG A 90 -1.11 0.61 -1.00
CA ARG A 90 -2.58 0.57 -0.94
C ARG A 90 -3.04 0.44 0.51
N LEU A 91 -3.85 1.40 0.95
CA LEU A 91 -4.52 1.35 2.26
C LEU A 91 -5.77 0.48 2.18
N PHE A 92 -6.05 -0.26 3.25
CA PHE A 92 -7.29 -1.01 3.42
C PHE A 92 -7.66 -1.13 4.91
N GLU A 93 -8.92 -1.46 5.17
CA GLU A 93 -9.42 -1.74 6.50
C GLU A 93 -9.69 -3.24 6.66
N HIS A 94 -9.30 -3.79 7.81
CA HIS A 94 -9.62 -5.15 8.21
C HIS A 94 -9.81 -5.21 9.73
N GLU A 95 -10.94 -5.76 10.17
CA GLU A 95 -11.34 -5.86 11.59
C GLU A 95 -11.22 -4.53 12.35
N GLY A 96 -11.64 -3.42 11.73
CA GLY A 96 -11.59 -2.09 12.32
C GLY A 96 -10.18 -1.52 12.50
N SER A 97 -9.16 -2.16 11.93
CA SER A 97 -7.78 -1.70 11.91
C SER A 97 -7.37 -1.19 10.53
N LEU A 98 -6.51 -0.18 10.50
CA LEU A 98 -5.92 0.36 9.28
C LEU A 98 -4.67 -0.45 8.88
N TRP A 99 -4.60 -0.84 7.61
CA TRP A 99 -3.50 -1.62 7.06
C TRP A 99 -2.99 -1.01 5.75
N ALA A 100 -1.77 -1.37 5.39
CA ALA A 100 -1.15 -1.09 4.11
C ALA A 100 -0.59 -2.35 3.49
N ILE A 101 -0.78 -2.51 2.18
CA ILE A 101 -0.03 -3.43 1.33
C ILE A 101 0.85 -2.62 0.37
N PHE A 102 2.08 -3.06 0.16
CA PHE A 102 3.03 -2.39 -0.72
C PHE A 102 4.06 -3.39 -1.26
N ASN A 103 4.76 -3.04 -2.34
CA ASN A 103 5.85 -3.86 -2.87
C ASN A 103 7.21 -3.23 -2.62
N ASP A 104 8.25 -4.06 -2.57
CA ASP A 104 9.62 -3.60 -2.80
C ASP A 104 9.96 -3.61 -4.30
N SER A 105 11.08 -2.98 -4.67
CA SER A 105 11.58 -2.93 -6.04
C SER A 105 12.67 -3.96 -6.34
N LYS A 106 12.97 -4.86 -5.37
CA LYS A 106 14.04 -5.87 -5.50
C LYS A 106 13.60 -6.97 -6.48
N ARG A 107 14.51 -7.83 -6.93
CA ARG A 107 14.18 -8.97 -7.80
C ARG A 107 14.72 -10.28 -7.21
N PRO A 108 13.88 -11.30 -6.98
CA PRO A 108 12.42 -11.25 -7.05
C PRO A 108 11.88 -10.24 -6.03
N ASN A 109 10.84 -9.48 -6.39
CA ASN A 109 10.30 -8.49 -5.45
C ASN A 109 9.43 -9.16 -4.39
N LEU A 110 9.06 -8.50 -3.32
CA LEU A 110 8.08 -9.00 -2.37
C LEU A 110 6.96 -7.98 -2.17
N LEU A 111 5.78 -8.48 -1.82
CA LEU A 111 4.75 -7.66 -1.19
C LEU A 111 4.85 -7.80 0.33
N TYR A 112 4.50 -6.73 1.03
CA TYR A 112 4.51 -6.67 2.48
C TYR A 112 3.17 -6.14 2.97
N LEU A 113 2.80 -6.55 4.18
CA LEU A 113 1.72 -5.98 4.97
C LEU A 113 2.27 -5.26 6.19
N ALA A 114 1.76 -4.05 6.42
CA ALA A 114 2.01 -3.31 7.65
C ALA A 114 0.69 -2.84 8.24
N GLN A 115 0.54 -2.97 9.55
CA GLN A 115 -0.52 -2.27 10.27
C GLN A 115 -0.13 -0.80 10.36
N ILE A 116 -1.08 0.12 10.23
CA ILE A 116 -0.82 1.55 10.27
C ILE A 116 -1.44 2.11 11.55
N ASP A 117 -0.66 2.85 12.33
CA ASP A 117 -1.21 3.64 13.42
C ASP A 117 -2.04 4.80 12.83
N PRO A 118 -3.35 4.88 13.08
CA PRO A 118 -4.19 5.90 12.47
C PRO A 118 -3.87 7.32 12.95
N VAL A 119 -3.20 7.48 14.10
CA VAL A 119 -2.84 8.81 14.62
C VAL A 119 -1.62 9.35 13.90
N SER A 120 -0.50 8.62 13.92
CA SER A 120 0.74 9.01 13.22
C SER A 120 0.63 8.87 11.70
N ARG A 121 -0.24 7.96 11.22
CA ARG A 121 -0.36 7.51 9.82
C ARG A 121 0.92 6.86 9.29
N GLN A 122 1.67 6.24 10.20
CA GLN A 122 2.88 5.49 9.92
C GLN A 122 2.67 4.01 10.21
N ALA A 123 3.49 3.17 9.60
CA ALA A 123 3.52 1.75 9.88
C ALA A 123 3.90 1.49 11.35
N ALA A 124 3.10 0.67 12.02
CA ALA A 124 3.35 0.19 13.35
C ALA A 124 4.14 -1.13 13.27
N GLY A 125 5.41 -1.09 13.67
CA GLY A 125 6.30 -2.24 13.70
C GLY A 125 6.75 -2.74 12.32
N HIS A 126 7.26 -3.97 12.29
CA HIS A 126 7.93 -4.53 11.12
C HIS A 126 6.94 -4.95 10.04
N PRO A 127 7.11 -4.49 8.78
CA PRO A 127 6.32 -4.99 7.67
C PRO A 127 6.53 -6.50 7.46
N ARG A 128 5.44 -7.23 7.31
CA ARG A 128 5.45 -8.69 7.16
C ARG A 128 5.40 -9.06 5.68
N PRO A 129 6.39 -9.77 5.12
CA PRO A 129 6.34 -10.24 3.75
C PRO A 129 5.19 -11.23 3.53
N LEU A 130 4.55 -11.13 2.37
CA LEU A 130 3.57 -12.09 1.88
C LEU A 130 4.30 -13.27 1.23
N ILE A 131 4.08 -14.47 1.75
CA ILE A 131 4.74 -15.70 1.30
C ILE A 131 3.74 -16.58 0.57
N LEU A 132 3.99 -16.80 -0.72
CA LEU A 132 3.19 -17.64 -1.61
C LEU A 132 4.10 -18.62 -2.36
N ASN A 133 3.75 -19.90 -2.34
CA ASN A 133 4.43 -20.92 -3.14
C ASN A 133 4.18 -20.69 -4.64
N GLU A 134 5.15 -20.96 -5.52
CA GLU A 134 4.98 -20.82 -6.98
C GLU A 134 4.48 -19.43 -7.39
N ARG A 135 5.10 -18.39 -6.84
CA ARG A 135 4.81 -17.00 -7.16
C ARG A 135 5.55 -16.51 -8.41
N ASN A 136 5.12 -15.38 -8.96
CA ASN A 136 5.85 -14.71 -10.03
C ASN A 136 7.12 -14.05 -9.47
N ILE A 137 8.16 -13.93 -10.31
CA ILE A 137 9.39 -13.19 -9.96
C ILE A 137 9.08 -11.71 -9.69
N LEU A 138 8.10 -11.17 -10.41
CA LEU A 138 7.61 -9.80 -10.28
C LEU A 138 6.12 -9.82 -9.95
N GLU A 139 5.80 -9.37 -8.76
CA GLU A 139 4.44 -9.19 -8.27
C GLU A 139 4.10 -7.69 -8.27
N LYS A 140 2.84 -7.37 -8.54
CA LYS A 140 2.31 -6.01 -8.39
C LYS A 140 1.06 -6.06 -7.55
N ASN A 141 0.60 -4.89 -7.11
CA ASN A 141 -0.40 -4.72 -6.08
C ASN A 141 -1.54 -5.74 -6.14
N TRP A 142 -1.45 -6.68 -5.21
CA TRP A 142 -2.54 -7.54 -4.81
C TRP A 142 -3.62 -6.69 -4.15
N MET A 143 -4.90 -7.02 -4.37
CA MET A 143 -6.01 -6.23 -3.84
C MET A 143 -6.64 -6.95 -2.63
N PRO A 144 -6.45 -6.46 -1.39
CA PRO A 144 -7.01 -7.08 -0.20
C PRO A 144 -8.51 -6.83 -0.09
N PHE A 145 -9.23 -7.79 0.50
CA PHE A 145 -10.63 -7.61 0.89
C PHE A 145 -10.98 -8.48 2.10
N SER A 146 -11.94 -8.02 2.91
CA SER A 146 -12.44 -8.78 4.05
C SER A 146 -13.72 -9.52 3.67
N HIS A 147 -13.82 -10.80 4.03
CA HIS A 147 -15.04 -11.60 3.86
C HIS A 147 -15.17 -12.60 5.00
N ALA A 148 -16.34 -12.63 5.66
CA ALA A 148 -16.63 -13.50 6.79
C ALA A 148 -15.59 -13.42 7.94
N GLY A 149 -15.10 -12.22 8.24
CA GLY A 149 -14.07 -11.99 9.27
C GLY A 149 -12.65 -12.41 8.87
N GLN A 150 -12.46 -12.92 7.64
CA GLN A 150 -11.15 -13.33 7.15
C GLN A 150 -10.61 -12.32 6.12
N LEU A 151 -9.28 -12.21 6.07
CA LEU A 151 -8.60 -11.40 5.07
C LEU A 151 -8.24 -12.25 3.85
N TRP A 152 -8.59 -11.73 2.68
CA TRP A 152 -8.38 -12.35 1.38
C TRP A 152 -7.67 -11.37 0.46
N VAL A 153 -7.17 -11.90 -0.65
CA VAL A 153 -6.55 -11.11 -1.71
C VAL A 153 -7.01 -11.59 -3.07
N LEU A 154 -7.33 -10.65 -3.96
CA LEU A 154 -7.34 -10.90 -5.41
C LEU A 154 -5.90 -10.85 -5.93
N TYR A 155 -5.39 -12.01 -6.37
CA TYR A 155 -4.00 -12.21 -6.80
C TYR A 155 -3.81 -12.00 -8.30
N SER A 156 -4.70 -12.57 -9.11
CA SER A 156 -4.67 -12.43 -10.57
C SER A 156 -6.08 -12.29 -11.09
N ILE A 157 -6.23 -11.59 -12.23
CA ILE A 157 -7.50 -11.46 -12.94
C ILE A 157 -7.71 -12.63 -13.91
N CYS A 158 -6.66 -13.13 -14.56
CA CYS A 158 -6.75 -14.21 -15.56
C CYS A 158 -5.60 -15.22 -15.35
N PRO A 159 -5.86 -16.40 -14.75
CA PRO A 159 -7.12 -16.81 -14.11
C PRO A 159 -7.49 -15.90 -12.93
N HIS A 160 -8.77 -15.75 -12.65
CA HIS A 160 -9.27 -15.05 -11.47
C HIS A 160 -8.87 -15.85 -10.23
N THR A 161 -7.85 -15.39 -9.52
CA THR A 161 -7.23 -16.14 -8.43
C THR A 161 -7.41 -15.41 -7.11
N ILE A 162 -7.94 -16.12 -6.11
CA ILE A 162 -8.12 -15.62 -4.74
C ILE A 162 -7.18 -16.35 -3.80
N LEU A 163 -6.54 -15.60 -2.90
CA LEU A 163 -5.70 -16.12 -1.82
C LEU A 163 -6.35 -15.88 -0.46
N SER A 164 -6.21 -16.84 0.45
CA SER A 164 -6.38 -16.61 1.89
C SER A 164 -5.09 -16.10 2.51
N LEU A 165 -5.18 -15.24 3.52
CA LEU A 165 -4.04 -14.70 4.25
C LEU A 165 -4.10 -15.13 5.73
N ASP A 166 -3.05 -15.80 6.21
CA ASP A 166 -2.86 -16.12 7.63
C ASP A 166 -2.01 -15.05 8.32
N LEU A 167 -2.66 -14.24 9.15
CA LEU A 167 -2.03 -13.16 9.91
C LEU A 167 -1.45 -13.60 11.25
N ASN A 168 -1.57 -14.88 11.65
CA ASN A 168 -1.15 -15.34 12.97
C ASN A 168 0.38 -15.43 13.13
N HIS A 169 1.12 -15.47 12.02
CA HIS A 169 2.57 -15.52 12.07
C HIS A 169 3.17 -14.12 12.29
N PRO A 170 4.11 -13.94 13.25
CA PRO A 170 4.58 -12.62 13.67
C PRO A 170 5.47 -11.92 12.63
N HIS A 171 6.18 -12.68 11.80
CA HIS A 171 7.21 -12.14 10.89
C HIS A 171 6.90 -12.32 9.40
N ALA A 172 5.76 -12.90 9.06
CA ALA A 172 5.38 -13.17 7.67
C ALA A 172 3.87 -13.42 7.62
N VAL A 173 3.28 -13.28 6.45
CA VAL A 173 1.89 -13.66 6.22
C VAL A 173 1.88 -14.77 5.18
N ARG A 174 1.39 -15.94 5.58
CA ARG A 174 1.30 -17.09 4.67
C ARG A 174 0.08 -16.90 3.78
N CYS A 175 0.27 -17.11 2.49
CA CYS A 175 -0.75 -16.95 1.48
C CYS A 175 -1.00 -18.29 0.81
N GLU A 176 -2.26 -18.69 0.71
CA GLU A 176 -2.65 -19.96 0.07
C GLU A 176 -3.67 -19.70 -1.04
N ARG A 177 -3.52 -20.36 -2.19
CA ARG A 177 -4.49 -20.29 -3.28
C ARG A 177 -5.75 -21.04 -2.87
N VAL A 178 -6.88 -20.35 -2.87
CA VAL A 178 -8.17 -20.94 -2.50
C VAL A 178 -9.06 -21.17 -3.72
N SER A 179 -8.95 -20.30 -4.73
CA SER A 179 -9.69 -20.44 -5.98
C SER A 179 -8.86 -19.91 -7.14
N ALA A 180 -8.99 -20.54 -8.30
CA ALA A 180 -8.49 -20.06 -9.59
C ALA A 180 -9.52 -20.44 -10.66
N ILE A 181 -10.16 -19.45 -11.27
CA ILE A 181 -11.24 -19.63 -12.24
C ILE A 181 -10.88 -18.85 -13.50
N ASP A 182 -10.88 -19.51 -14.66
CA ASP A 182 -10.73 -18.83 -15.94
C ASP A 182 -12.02 -18.11 -16.32
N TRP A 183 -11.92 -16.93 -16.92
CA TRP A 183 -13.11 -16.16 -17.33
C TRP A 183 -13.85 -16.83 -18.52
N ASP A 184 -13.16 -17.71 -19.25
CA ASP A 184 -13.68 -18.38 -20.45
C ASP A 184 -14.45 -19.67 -20.13
N ASP A 185 -14.70 -19.98 -18.85
CA ASP A 185 -15.66 -21.04 -18.51
C ASP A 185 -17.07 -20.60 -18.91
N GLU A 186 -17.57 -21.14 -20.02
CA GLU A 186 -18.97 -21.13 -20.48
C GLU A 186 -19.91 -21.85 -19.48
N GLY A 187 -19.92 -21.41 -18.21
CA GLY A 187 -20.50 -22.13 -17.08
C GLY A 187 -21.47 -21.33 -16.20
N ILE A 188 -21.79 -20.07 -16.51
CA ILE A 188 -22.89 -19.35 -15.83
C ILE A 188 -24.20 -19.70 -16.55
N GLY A 189 -24.72 -20.90 -16.28
CA GLY A 189 -25.96 -21.35 -16.90
C GLY A 189 -26.50 -22.69 -16.47
N GLN A 190 -26.30 -23.16 -15.24
CA GLN A 190 -27.08 -24.27 -14.66
C GLN A 190 -27.22 -24.15 -13.13
N HIS A 191 -28.14 -23.32 -12.66
CA HIS A 191 -28.84 -23.48 -11.37
C HIS A 191 -30.29 -23.02 -11.52
#